data_AF-A0A2N2DES1-F1
#
_entry.id   AF-A0A2N2DES1-F1
#
_cell.length_a   1.000
_cell.length_b   1.000
_cell.length_c   1.000
_cell.angle_alpha   90.00
_cell.angle_beta   90.00
_cell.angle_gamma   90.00
#
_symmetry.space_group_name_H-M   'P 1'
#
loop_
_entity.id
_entity.type
_entity.pdbx_description
1 polymer ?
#
loop_
_entity_poly.entity_id
_entity_poly.type
_entity_poly.pdbx_seq_one_letter_code
_entity_poly.pdbx_strand_id
1 'polypeptide(L)'
;MLNRKNIITVVLVIAFIAVIVLAATNRSRHGDPKEWEKKHAEVAQQHAGQLDEFCLDCHNKEFNHTRENFCNQCHRARKVKPVE
;
A
#
# COMPACT_ATOMS: atom_id res chain seq x y z
N MET A 1 43.90 -8.29 5.31
CA MET A 1 43.08 -8.14 4.09
C MET A 1 41.80 -8.95 4.27
N LEU A 2 40.61 -8.34 4.18
CA LEU A 2 39.37 -9.09 4.32
C LEU A 2 39.22 -10.04 3.11
N ASN A 3 39.03 -11.32 3.38
CA ASN A 3 38.74 -12.32 2.35
C ASN A 3 37.44 -11.92 1.60
N ARG A 4 37.41 -12.12 0.28
CA ARG A 4 36.25 -11.90 -0.58
C ARG A 4 34.95 -12.51 -0.01
N LYS A 5 35.05 -13.66 0.66
CA LYS A 5 33.92 -14.30 1.37
C LYS A 5 33.39 -13.44 2.53
N ASN A 6 34.26 -12.81 3.31
CA ASN A 6 33.88 -11.97 4.45
C ASN A 6 33.22 -10.66 3.98
N ILE A 7 33.66 -10.11 2.85
CA ILE A 7 33.05 -8.91 2.25
C ILE A 7 31.61 -9.23 1.81
N ILE A 8 31.39 -10.36 1.14
CA ILE A 8 30.05 -10.79 0.71
C ILE A 8 29.12 -10.97 1.91
N THR A 9 29.58 -11.63 2.97
CA THR A 9 28.79 -11.82 4.19
C THR A 9 28.39 -10.49 4.82
N VAL A 10 29.31 -9.53 4.92
CA VAL A 10 29.02 -8.20 5.48
C VAL A 10 27.98 -7.45 4.65
N VAL A 11 28.09 -7.51 3.31
CA VAL A 11 27.11 -6.88 2.41
C VAL A 11 25.71 -7.48 2.60
N LEU A 12 25.61 -8.81 2.71
CA LEU A 12 24.34 -9.49 2.92
C LEU A 12 23.70 -9.13 4.28
N VAL A 13 24.51 -9.05 5.34
CA VAL A 13 24.03 -8.65 6.67
C VAL A 13 23.52 -7.21 6.65
N ILE A 14 24.24 -6.29 6.01
CA ILE A 14 23.80 -4.89 5.88
C ILE A 14 22.50 -4.79 5.08
N ALA A 15 22.39 -5.52 3.96
CA ALA A 15 21.18 -5.55 3.16
C ALA A 15 19.98 -6.09 3.97
N PHE A 16 20.17 -7.14 4.76
CA PHE A 16 19.13 -7.70 5.62
C PHE A 16 18.68 -6.72 6.71
N ILE A 17 19.62 -6.03 7.36
CA ILE A 17 19.32 -4.98 8.35
C ILE A 17 18.53 -3.84 7.69
N ALA A 18 18.90 -3.42 6.48
CA ALA A 18 18.18 -2.37 5.76
C ALA A 18 16.71 -2.76 5.48
N VAL A 19 16.45 -4.01 5.11
CA VAL A 19 15.07 -4.52 4.92
C VAL A 19 14.28 -4.49 6.23
N ILE A 20 14.88 -4.89 7.35
CA ILE A 20 14.22 -4.86 8.67
C ILE A 20 13.89 -3.42 9.08
N VAL A 21 14.83 -2.49 8.90
CA VAL A 21 14.62 -1.08 9.22
C VAL A 21 13.50 -0.48 8.36
N LEU A 22 13.48 -0.76 7.05
CA LEU A 22 12.42 -0.31 6.15
C LEU A 22 11.06 -0.93 6.50
N ALA A 23 11.02 -2.18 6.93
CA ALA A 23 9.79 -2.83 7.38
C ALA A 23 9.27 -2.20 8.70
N ALA A 24 10.17 -1.88 9.63
CA ALA A 24 9.82 -1.24 10.90
C ALA A 24 9.38 0.23 10.74
N THR A 25 9.90 0.94 9.73
CA THR A 25 9.50 2.32 9.42
C THR A 25 8.27 2.41 8.53
N ASN A 26 7.78 1.29 8.02
CA ASN A 26 6.52 1.18 7.28
C ASN A 26 5.32 1.35 8.24
N ARG A 27 5.19 2.54 8.83
CA ARG A 27 3.97 2.98 9.47
C ARG A 27 2.85 2.89 8.43
N SER A 28 1.68 2.38 8.82
CA SER A 28 0.47 2.48 7.99
C SER A 28 0.35 3.92 7.49
N ARG A 29 0.51 4.11 6.18
CA ARG A 29 0.45 5.42 5.51
C ARG A 29 -0.85 6.18 5.79
N HIS A 30 -1.86 5.42 6.18
CA HIS A 30 -3.22 5.83 6.48
C HIS A 30 -3.49 6.09 7.97
N GLY A 31 -2.48 5.95 8.85
CA GLY A 31 -2.64 6.16 10.29
C GLY A 31 -3.40 5.03 10.98
N ASP A 32 -4.22 5.39 11.98
CA ASP A 32 -5.07 4.44 12.70
C ASP A 32 -6.15 3.85 11.74
N PRO A 33 -6.28 2.51 11.67
CA PRO A 33 -7.22 1.87 10.75
C PRO A 33 -8.69 2.27 10.95
N LYS A 34 -9.13 2.51 12.19
CA LYS A 34 -10.53 2.88 12.48
C LYS A 34 -10.81 4.31 12.07
N GLU A 35 -9.86 5.21 12.34
CA GLU A 35 -9.96 6.60 11.91
C GLU A 35 -9.94 6.72 10.38
N TRP A 36 -9.04 5.96 9.73
CA TRP A 36 -8.99 5.87 8.28
C TRP A 36 -10.31 5.37 7.70
N GLU A 37 -10.86 4.27 8.21
CA GLU A 37 -12.10 3.69 7.71
C GLU A 37 -13.28 4.66 7.79
N LYS A 38 -13.38 5.42 8.90
CA LYS A 38 -14.39 6.45 9.07
C LYS A 38 -14.25 7.57 8.03
N LYS A 39 -13.06 8.18 7.91
CA LYS A 39 -12.81 9.28 6.95
C LYS A 39 -12.98 8.81 5.52
N HIS A 40 -12.52 7.60 5.20
CA HIS A 40 -12.66 7.02 3.88
C HIS A 40 -14.14 6.81 3.51
N ALA A 41 -14.96 6.33 4.44
CA ALA A 41 -16.40 6.19 4.23
C ALA A 41 -17.10 7.55 4.00
N GLU A 42 -16.73 8.59 4.77
CA GLU A 42 -17.25 9.95 4.59
C GLU A 42 -16.93 10.52 3.20
N VAL A 43 -15.68 10.39 2.75
CA VAL A 43 -15.24 10.85 1.42
C VAL A 43 -15.93 10.02 0.31
N ALA A 44 -16.04 8.71 0.49
CA ALA A 44 -16.76 7.85 -0.46
C ALA A 44 -18.24 8.26 -0.62
N GLN A 45 -18.91 8.65 0.47
CA GLN A 45 -20.29 9.15 0.41
C GLN A 45 -20.38 10.50 -0.32
N GLN A 46 -19.41 11.40 -0.12
CA GLN A 46 -19.36 12.68 -0.83
C GLN A 46 -19.17 12.52 -2.34
N HIS A 47 -18.48 11.46 -2.76
CA HIS A 47 -18.21 11.15 -4.17
C HIS A 47 -19.07 9.98 -4.70
N ALA A 48 -20.22 9.68 -4.09
CA ALA A 48 -21.03 8.48 -4.41
C ALA A 48 -21.41 8.35 -5.90
N GLY A 49 -21.50 9.45 -6.65
CA GLY A 49 -21.78 9.45 -8.10
C GLY A 49 -20.56 9.22 -9.00
N GLN A 50 -19.35 9.28 -8.46
CA GLN A 50 -18.06 9.16 -9.18
C GLN A 50 -17.04 8.32 -8.38
N LEU A 51 -17.54 7.41 -7.54
CA LEU A 51 -16.73 6.73 -6.54
C LEU A 51 -15.56 5.95 -7.17
N ASP A 52 -15.81 5.28 -8.29
CA ASP A 52 -14.79 4.53 -9.02
C ASP A 52 -13.66 5.43 -9.56
N GLU A 53 -14.01 6.59 -10.11
CA GLU A 53 -13.03 7.55 -10.65
C GLU A 53 -12.21 8.17 -9.52
N PHE A 54 -12.87 8.54 -8.42
CA PHE A 54 -12.22 9.06 -7.23
C PHE A 54 -11.26 8.04 -6.60
N CYS A 55 -11.72 6.79 -6.40
CA CYS A 55 -10.90 5.73 -5.83
C CYS A 55 -9.71 5.39 -6.75
N LEU A 56 -9.93 5.36 -8.07
CA LEU A 56 -8.85 5.11 -9.03
C LEU A 56 -7.82 6.24 -9.04
N ASP A 57 -8.25 7.51 -9.06
CA ASP A 57 -7.33 8.66 -9.08
C ASP A 57 -6.49 8.74 -7.81
N CYS A 58 -7.12 8.54 -6.64
CA CYS A 58 -6.44 8.50 -5.35
C CYS A 58 -5.38 7.38 -5.31
N HIS A 59 -5.75 6.16 -5.72
CA HIS A 59 -4.84 5.03 -5.63
C HIS A 59 -3.82 4.93 -6.76
N ASN A 60 -4.11 5.51 -7.93
CA ASN A 60 -3.14 5.65 -8.99
C ASN A 60 -2.04 6.63 -8.59
N LYS A 61 -2.40 7.83 -8.11
CA LYS A 61 -1.45 8.88 -7.70
C LYS A 61 -0.54 8.43 -6.56
N GLU A 62 -1.09 7.75 -5.57
CA GLU A 62 -0.36 7.41 -4.34
C GLU A 62 0.34 6.04 -4.39
N PHE A 63 -0.21 5.08 -5.16
CA PHE A 63 0.25 3.68 -5.14
C PHE A 63 0.51 3.10 -6.54
N ASN A 64 0.40 3.91 -7.60
CA ASN A 64 0.55 3.48 -9.00
C ASN A 64 -0.38 2.30 -9.36
N HIS A 65 -1.56 2.28 -8.75
CA HIS A 65 -2.55 1.24 -8.98
C HIS A 65 -3.37 1.48 -10.24
N THR A 66 -3.76 0.39 -10.91
CA THR A 66 -4.72 0.39 -12.03
C THR A 66 -6.12 -0.01 -11.56
N ARG A 67 -7.14 0.30 -12.37
CA ARG A 67 -8.55 -0.05 -12.08
C ARG A 67 -8.73 -1.54 -11.82
N GLU A 68 -8.08 -2.36 -12.63
CA GLU A 68 -8.10 -3.83 -12.56
C GLU A 68 -7.42 -4.37 -11.29
N ASN A 69 -6.30 -3.77 -10.88
CA ASN A 69 -5.52 -4.24 -9.73
C ASN A 69 -6.11 -3.80 -8.39
N PHE A 70 -6.73 -2.61 -8.33
CA PHE A 70 -7.09 -1.99 -7.07
C PHE A 70 -8.59 -2.04 -6.73
N CYS A 71 -9.47 -1.65 -7.65
CA CYS A 71 -10.91 -1.71 -7.39
C CYS A 71 -11.35 -3.16 -7.14
N ASN A 72 -10.84 -4.11 -7.92
CA ASN A 72 -11.22 -5.51 -7.79
C ASN A 72 -10.61 -6.21 -6.56
N GLN A 73 -9.43 -5.81 -6.08
CA GLN A 73 -8.93 -6.29 -4.78
C GLN A 73 -9.74 -5.71 -3.61
N CYS A 74 -10.03 -4.40 -3.64
CA CYS A 74 -10.83 -3.74 -2.61
C CYS A 74 -12.26 -4.29 -2.55
N HIS A 75 -12.93 -4.42 -3.70
CA HIS A 75 -14.29 -4.94 -3.82
C HIS A 75 -14.37 -6.40 -3.36
N ARG A 76 -13.38 -7.25 -3.69
CA ARG A 76 -13.30 -8.62 -3.17
C ARG A 76 -13.13 -8.65 -1.65
N ALA A 77 -12.27 -7.82 -1.07
CA ALA A 77 -12.04 -7.78 0.38
C ALA A 77 -13.28 -7.29 1.15
N ARG A 78 -14.08 -6.41 0.55
CA ARG A 78 -15.27 -5.81 1.16
C ARG A 78 -16.60 -6.43 0.71
N LYS A 79 -16.57 -7.51 -0.09
CA LYS A 79 -17.75 -8.18 -0.68
C LYS A 79 -18.67 -7.25 -1.47
N VAL A 80 -18.07 -6.29 -2.18
CA VAL A 80 -18.75 -5.38 -3.12
C VAL A 80 -18.55 -5.91 -4.54
N LYS A 81 -19.47 -5.61 -5.48
CA LYS A 81 -19.39 -6.11 -6.87
C LYS A 81 -18.14 -5.55 -7.57
N PRO A 82 -17.25 -6.37 -8.15
CA PRO A 82 -16.07 -5.90 -8.88
C PRO A 82 -16.43 -5.01 -10.08
N VAL A 83 -15.50 -4.16 -10.48
CA VAL A 83 -15.63 -3.27 -11.65
C VAL A 83 -15.19 -4.07 -12.88
N GLU A 84 -16.11 -4.22 -13.83
CA GLU A 84 -15.90 -4.89 -15.13
C GLU A 84 -15.15 -3.98 -16.12
#